data_AF-A0A2A6BQ95-F1
#
_entry.id   AF-A0A2A6BQ95-F1
#
_cell.length_a   1.000
_cell.length_b   1.000
_cell.length_c   1.000
_cell.angle_alpha   90.00
_cell.angle_beta   90.00
_cell.angle_gamma   90.00
#
_symmetry.space_group_name_H-M   'P 1'
#
loop_
_entity.id
_entity.type
_entity.pdbx_description
1 polymer ?
#
loop_
_entity_poly.entity_id
_entity_poly.type
_entity_poly.pdbx_seq_one_letter_code
_entity_poly.pdbx_strand_id
1 'polypeptide(L)'
;MRNILVFSSLLVISHCLTCYHCIGTDCDTVVTRSTSTIECPVGSFCQTAKFQYFDSDYNQVRATKPARGCSVARGCMNSLNVDSCKSDPQQFMMIGCPTRYCCDTDLCNTIEAKDLL
;
A
#
# COMPACT_ATOMS: atom_id res chain seq x y z
N MET A 1 -7.62 0.00 -57.96
CA MET A 1 -7.46 0.94 -56.84
C MET A 1 -7.16 0.11 -55.59
N ARG A 2 -5.97 0.28 -54.98
CA ARG A 2 -5.43 -0.63 -53.96
C ARG A 2 -5.53 0.07 -52.61
N ASN A 3 -6.49 -0.35 -51.78
CA ASN A 3 -6.68 0.21 -50.44
C ASN A 3 -5.56 -0.29 -49.52
N ILE A 4 -4.66 0.60 -49.13
CA ILE A 4 -3.63 0.34 -48.14
C ILE A 4 -4.27 0.57 -46.76
N LEU A 5 -4.59 -0.52 -46.06
CA LEU A 5 -4.97 -0.48 -44.65
C LEU A 5 -3.70 -0.23 -43.83
N VAL A 6 -3.50 1.01 -43.41
CA VAL A 6 -2.46 1.38 -42.44
C VAL A 6 -2.96 0.96 -41.07
N PHE A 7 -2.53 -0.20 -40.59
CA PHE A 7 -2.66 -0.57 -39.18
C PHE A 7 -1.65 0.27 -38.38
N SER A 8 -2.09 1.45 -37.91
CA SER A 8 -1.39 2.16 -36.85
C SER A 8 -1.54 1.35 -35.56
N SER A 9 -0.53 0.54 -35.26
CA SER A 9 -0.36 -0.10 -33.97
C SER A 9 -0.26 0.98 -32.89
N LEU A 10 -1.34 1.16 -32.12
CA LEU A 10 -1.29 1.89 -30.85
C LEU A 10 -0.31 1.18 -29.93
N LEU A 11 0.91 1.71 -29.84
CA LEU A 11 1.82 1.43 -28.73
C LEU A 11 1.15 1.99 -27.47
N VAL A 12 0.42 1.13 -26.77
CA VAL A 12 -0.01 1.42 -25.40
C VAL A 12 1.26 1.39 -24.57
N ILE A 13 1.83 2.56 -24.29
CA ILE A 13 2.95 2.69 -23.37
C ILE A 13 2.39 2.39 -21.98
N SER A 14 2.41 1.11 -21.61
CA SER A 14 2.06 0.69 -20.26
C SER A 14 3.21 1.10 -19.35
N HIS A 15 3.03 2.18 -18.61
CA HIS A 15 4.02 2.62 -17.65
C HIS A 15 3.99 1.68 -16.45
N CYS A 16 5.13 1.05 -16.16
CA CYS A 16 5.33 0.36 -14.89
C CYS A 16 5.51 1.42 -13.81
N LEU A 17 4.75 1.29 -12.73
CA LEU A 17 4.79 2.22 -11.61
C LEU A 17 5.92 1.82 -10.67
N THR A 18 6.78 2.74 -10.25
CA THR A 18 7.83 2.47 -9.27
C THR A 18 7.35 2.88 -7.88
N CYS A 19 7.44 2.01 -6.88
CA CYS A 19 6.98 2.29 -5.52
C CYS A 19 8.07 2.02 -4.49
N TYR A 20 7.98 2.65 -3.31
CA TYR A 20 8.78 2.21 -2.17
C TYR A 20 8.34 0.83 -1.70
N HIS A 21 9.31 0.03 -1.25
CA HIS A 21 9.13 -1.31 -0.73
C HIS A 21 9.87 -1.48 0.59
N CYS A 22 9.14 -1.94 1.60
CA CYS A 22 9.65 -2.29 2.91
C CYS A 22 8.60 -3.10 3.67
N ILE A 23 9.03 -3.84 4.70
CA ILE A 23 8.13 -4.60 5.58
C ILE A 23 8.61 -4.44 7.03
N GLY A 24 7.68 -4.18 7.95
CA GLY A 24 7.95 -4.15 9.39
C GLY A 24 8.90 -3.02 9.78
N THR A 25 9.90 -3.35 10.60
CA THR A 25 10.84 -2.36 11.16
C THR A 25 11.69 -1.66 10.10
N ASP A 26 11.84 -2.28 8.93
CA ASP A 26 12.58 -1.69 7.80
C ASP A 26 11.84 -0.50 7.18
N CYS A 27 10.56 -0.32 7.53
CA CYS A 27 9.77 0.84 7.15
C CYS A 27 9.84 2.00 8.16
N ASP A 28 10.29 1.76 9.40
CA ASP A 28 10.27 2.76 10.49
C ASP A 28 11.46 3.73 10.42
N THR A 29 12.49 3.40 9.66
CA THR A 29 13.60 4.32 9.38
C THR A 29 13.15 5.34 8.34
N VAL A 30 12.56 6.42 8.86
CA VAL A 30 12.30 7.71 8.18
C VAL A 30 13.31 7.93 7.07
N VAL A 31 12.86 7.85 5.80
CA VAL A 31 13.44 8.50 4.62
C VAL A 31 14.99 8.58 4.63
N THR A 32 15.68 7.49 4.98
CA THR A 32 17.14 7.48 5.11
C THR A 32 17.71 6.29 4.36
N ARG A 33 17.88 6.48 3.05
CA ARG A 33 18.78 5.73 2.14
C ARG A 33 18.60 4.22 1.99
N SER A 34 17.81 3.55 2.83
CA SER A 34 17.65 2.08 2.87
C SER A 34 16.29 1.59 2.35
N THR A 35 15.34 2.47 2.04
CA THR A 35 14.04 2.04 1.54
C THR A 35 14.20 1.58 0.09
N SER A 36 14.17 0.27 -0.12
CA SER A 36 14.21 -0.32 -1.46
C SER A 36 13.04 0.17 -2.31
N THR A 37 13.22 0.25 -3.62
CA THR A 37 12.13 0.50 -4.58
C THR A 37 11.83 -0.76 -5.36
N ILE A 38 10.61 -0.84 -5.88
CA ILE A 38 10.14 -1.96 -6.70
C ILE A 38 9.36 -1.42 -7.90
N GLU A 39 9.60 -2.00 -9.08
CA GLU A 39 8.74 -1.80 -10.24
C GLU A 39 7.49 -2.67 -10.12
N CYS A 40 6.34 -2.04 -10.24
CA CYS A 40 5.04 -2.68 -10.10
C CYS A 40 4.48 -3.11 -11.45
N PRO A 41 3.70 -4.21 -11.48
CA PRO A 41 2.96 -4.61 -12.68
C PRO A 41 2.08 -3.48 -13.20
N VAL A 42 1.92 -3.41 -14.51
CA VAL A 42 1.02 -2.46 -15.20
C VAL A 42 -0.37 -2.48 -14.57
N GLY A 43 -0.92 -1.30 -14.30
CA GLY A 43 -2.24 -1.15 -13.70
C GLY A 43 -2.28 -1.34 -12.17
N SER A 44 -1.11 -1.49 -11.54
CA SER A 44 -0.98 -1.46 -10.07
C SER A 44 -0.97 -0.04 -9.51
N PHE A 45 -1.09 0.05 -8.19
CA PHE A 45 -0.97 1.25 -7.37
C PHE A 45 0.16 1.08 -6.37
N CYS A 46 0.81 2.16 -5.97
CA CYS A 46 1.65 2.13 -4.77
C CYS A 46 0.75 2.05 -3.55
N GLN A 47 1.18 1.28 -2.54
CA GLN A 47 0.46 1.13 -1.29
C GLN A 47 1.35 1.40 -0.08
N THR A 48 0.73 1.94 0.97
CA THR A 48 1.21 1.93 2.34
C THR A 48 0.15 1.23 3.19
N ALA A 49 0.55 0.23 3.95
CA ALA A 49 -0.29 -0.46 4.92
C ALA A 49 0.29 -0.31 6.33
N LYS A 50 -0.59 -0.22 7.32
CA LYS A 50 -0.27 -0.18 8.74
C LYS A 50 -1.11 -1.23 9.44
N PHE A 51 -0.48 -2.15 10.15
CA PHE A 51 -1.16 -3.15 10.96
C PHE A 51 -0.98 -2.77 12.44
N GLN A 52 -2.06 -2.37 13.10
CA GLN A 52 -2.07 -2.02 14.52
C GLN A 52 -2.55 -3.19 15.36
N TYR A 53 -1.74 -3.63 16.31
CA TYR A 53 -2.08 -4.70 17.23
C TYR A 53 -2.47 -4.08 18.56
N PHE A 54 -3.65 -4.42 19.07
CA PHE A 54 -4.18 -3.90 20.32
C PHE A 54 -4.00 -4.91 21.45
N ASP A 55 -3.81 -4.42 22.67
CA ASP A 55 -3.95 -5.23 23.87
C ASP A 55 -5.43 -5.60 24.07
N SER A 56 -5.71 -6.84 24.48
CA SER A 56 -7.06 -7.33 24.76
C SER A 56 -7.76 -6.55 25.87
N ASP A 57 -6.97 -5.91 26.76
CA ASP A 57 -7.51 -5.38 28.01
C ASP A 57 -7.60 -3.83 28.05
N TYR A 58 -6.97 -3.11 27.11
CA TYR A 58 -6.79 -1.64 27.26
C TYR A 58 -7.01 -0.75 26.03
N ASN A 59 -7.45 -1.27 24.87
CA ASN A 59 -7.56 -0.46 23.63
C ASN A 59 -6.25 0.27 23.24
N GLN A 60 -5.12 -0.10 23.84
CA GLN A 60 -3.81 0.50 23.59
C GLN A 60 -3.11 -0.25 22.45
N VAL A 61 -2.46 0.50 21.56
CA VAL A 61 -1.66 -0.07 20.47
C VAL A 61 -0.38 -0.65 21.07
N ARG A 62 -0.25 -1.98 21.05
CA ARG A 62 0.93 -2.72 21.50
C ARG A 62 2.05 -2.70 20.46
N ALA A 63 1.68 -2.81 19.19
CA ALA A 63 2.64 -2.81 18.10
C ALA A 63 2.02 -2.21 16.84
N THR A 64 2.86 -1.54 16.06
CA THR A 64 2.54 -1.11 14.70
C THR A 64 3.53 -1.78 13.76
N LYS A 65 3.02 -2.40 12.69
CA LYS A 65 3.85 -2.95 11.61
C LYS A 65 3.50 -2.27 10.30
N PRO A 66 4.38 -1.44 9.73
CA PRO A 66 4.16 -0.86 8.40
C PRO A 66 4.52 -1.85 7.29
N ALA A 67 3.95 -1.64 6.10
CA ALA A 67 4.42 -2.26 4.87
C ALA A 67 4.21 -1.31 3.69
N ARG A 68 5.11 -1.35 2.70
CA ARG A 68 5.02 -0.58 1.46
C ARG A 68 5.27 -1.49 0.25
N GLY A 69 4.62 -1.21 -0.87
CA GLY A 69 4.86 -1.92 -2.11
C GLY A 69 3.80 -1.67 -3.17
N CYS A 70 3.60 -2.66 -4.04
CA CYS A 70 2.61 -2.64 -5.12
C CYS A 70 1.27 -3.23 -4.66
N SER A 71 0.16 -2.70 -5.17
CA SER A 71 -1.19 -3.24 -5.00
C SER A 71 -1.91 -3.33 -6.33
N VAL A 72 -2.53 -4.49 -6.60
CA VAL A 72 -3.42 -4.68 -7.76
C VAL A 72 -4.89 -4.33 -7.47
N ALA A 73 -5.22 -4.04 -6.21
CA ALA A 73 -6.58 -3.75 -5.79
C ALA A 73 -6.92 -2.27 -6.06
N ARG A 74 -7.80 -2.01 -7.05
CA ARG A 74 -8.51 -0.74 -7.19
C ARG A 74 -9.47 -0.60 -6.01
N GLY A 75 -9.11 0.23 -5.01
CA GLY A 75 -9.96 0.44 -3.85
C GLY A 75 -9.28 0.44 -2.48
N CYS A 76 -7.97 0.70 -2.38
CA CYS A 76 -7.35 0.95 -1.07
C CYS A 76 -7.77 2.29 -0.44
N MET A 77 -8.87 2.89 -0.87
CA MET A 77 -9.47 4.01 -0.17
C MET A 77 -10.19 3.44 1.04
N ASN A 78 -9.54 3.54 2.20
CA ASN A 78 -10.09 3.29 3.53
C ASN A 78 -10.37 1.81 3.82
N SER A 79 -9.30 1.02 4.03
CA SER A 79 -9.48 -0.30 4.62
C SER A 79 -10.00 -0.17 6.05
N LEU A 80 -11.12 -0.81 6.32
CA LEU A 80 -11.71 -1.12 7.64
C LEU A 80 -11.51 -0.03 8.70
N ASN A 81 -12.58 0.70 8.99
CA ASN A 81 -12.61 1.67 10.09
C ASN A 81 -11.96 1.03 11.33
N VAL A 82 -10.83 1.59 11.79
CA VAL A 82 -10.04 1.07 12.90
C VAL A 82 -10.94 0.82 14.11
N ASP A 83 -12.02 1.59 14.24
CA ASP A 83 -13.04 1.44 15.27
C ASP A 83 -13.79 0.11 15.19
N SER A 84 -14.15 -0.36 13.99
CA SER A 84 -14.77 -1.68 13.78
C SER A 84 -13.80 -2.84 14.06
N CYS A 85 -12.51 -2.62 13.85
CA CYS A 85 -11.50 -3.62 14.17
C CYS A 85 -11.21 -3.69 15.68
N LYS A 86 -11.22 -2.54 16.37
CA LYS A 86 -11.11 -2.47 17.84
C LYS A 86 -12.29 -3.14 18.55
N SER A 87 -13.49 -3.13 17.95
CA SER A 87 -14.67 -3.73 18.58
C SER A 87 -14.67 -5.26 18.65
N ASP A 88 -13.80 -5.94 17.88
CA ASP A 88 -13.62 -7.40 17.95
C ASP A 88 -12.12 -7.77 17.95
N PRO A 89 -11.40 -7.53 19.06
CA PRO A 89 -9.96 -7.73 19.11
C PRO A 89 -9.56 -9.21 19.00
N GLN A 90 -10.46 -10.16 19.28
CA GLN A 90 -10.17 -11.59 19.16
C GLN A 90 -10.03 -12.02 17.69
N GLN A 91 -10.88 -11.49 16.81
CA GLN A 91 -10.81 -11.79 15.37
C GLN A 91 -9.52 -11.25 14.74
N PHE A 92 -8.99 -10.14 15.25
CA PHE A 92 -7.86 -9.42 14.64
C PHE A 92 -6.55 -9.50 15.44
N MET A 93 -6.50 -10.27 16.53
CA MET A 93 -5.31 -10.40 17.40
C MET A 93 -4.05 -10.86 16.62
N MET A 94 -4.24 -11.73 15.63
CA MET A 94 -3.16 -12.28 14.80
C MET A 94 -2.87 -11.47 13.54
N ILE A 95 -3.84 -10.70 13.05
CA ILE A 95 -3.77 -10.00 11.75
C ILE A 95 -3.44 -8.51 11.94
N GLY A 96 -3.77 -7.96 13.11
CA GLY A 96 -3.77 -6.52 13.37
C GLY A 96 -4.90 -5.81 12.63
N CYS A 97 -5.22 -4.60 13.07
CA CYS A 97 -6.15 -3.71 12.38
C CYS A 97 -5.45 -3.02 11.22
N PRO A 98 -5.84 -3.29 9.96
CA PRO A 98 -5.16 -2.76 8.81
C PRO A 98 -5.72 -1.39 8.41
N THR A 99 -4.86 -0.38 8.38
CA THR A 99 -5.12 0.87 7.65
C THR A 99 -4.27 0.87 6.39
N ARG A 100 -4.89 1.16 5.24
CA ARG A 100 -4.25 1.09 3.94
C ARG A 100 -4.54 2.35 3.14
N TYR A 101 -3.51 2.84 2.48
CA TYR A 101 -3.55 3.95 1.54
C TYR A 101 -2.94 3.50 0.22
N CYS A 102 -3.52 3.92 -0.90
CA CYS A 102 -2.94 3.72 -2.22
C CYS A 102 -2.93 5.00 -3.04
N CYS A 103 -1.99 5.08 -3.96
CA CYS A 103 -1.77 6.19 -4.88
C CYS A 103 -1.17 5.67 -6.20
N ASP A 104 -1.22 6.47 -7.26
CA ASP A 104 -1.01 6.03 -8.65
C ASP A 104 0.14 6.75 -9.37
N THR A 105 1.02 7.42 -8.64
CA THR A 105 2.23 8.08 -9.17
C THR A 105 3.50 7.46 -8.61
N ASP A 106 4.62 7.59 -9.31
CA ASP A 106 5.87 6.98 -8.87
C ASP A 106 6.26 7.47 -7.47
N LEU A 107 6.65 6.51 -6.63
CA LEU A 107 7.15 6.72 -5.28
C LEU A 107 6.17 7.47 -4.37
N CYS A 108 4.87 7.49 -4.69
CA CYS A 108 3.89 8.27 -3.95
C CYS A 108 3.52 7.69 -2.57
N ASN A 109 3.93 6.46 -2.28
CA ASN A 109 3.71 5.80 -0.99
C ASN A 109 4.72 6.23 0.08
N THR A 110 5.09 7.52 0.09
CA THR A 110 5.96 8.15 1.09
C THR A 110 5.27 8.41 2.41
N ILE A 111 3.93 8.50 2.43
CA ILE A 111 3.13 8.76 3.64
C ILE A 111 3.64 7.85 4.75
N GLU A 112 4.06 8.46 5.86
CA GLU A 112 4.53 7.69 6.99
C GLU A 112 3.36 6.90 7.54
N ALA A 113 3.58 5.63 7.89
CA ALA A 113 2.50 4.83 8.45
C ALA A 113 1.95 5.41 9.77
N LYS A 114 2.69 6.31 10.42
CA LYS A 114 2.22 7.06 11.59
C LYS A 114 1.12 8.08 11.22
N ASP A 115 1.12 8.60 9.99
CA ASP A 115 0.20 9.65 9.50
C ASP A 115 -1.10 9.07 8.91
N LEU A 116 -1.25 7.75 8.86
CA LEU A 116 -2.47 7.04 8.42
C LEU A 116 -3.51 6.90 9.56
N LEU A 117 -3.68 7.92 10.40
CA LEU A 117 -4.59 7.92 11.55
C LEU A 117 -5.65 9.00 11.43
#